data_AF-A0A558A549-F1
#
_entry.id   AF-A0A558A549-F1
#
_cell.length_a   1.000
_cell.length_b   1.000
_cell.length_c   1.000
_cell.angle_alpha   90.00
_cell.angle_beta   90.00
_cell.angle_gamma   90.00
#
_symmetry.space_group_name_H-M   'P 1'
#
loop_
_entity.id
_entity.type
_entity.pdbx_description
1 polymer ?
#
loop_
_entity_poly.entity_id
_entity_poly.type
_entity_poly.pdbx_seq_one_letter_code
_entity_poly.pdbx_strand_id
1 'polypeptide(L)'
;MGWLGTHWSAVWLLAAFVLGAGFNMLCDWLKGRRAKRREEPPAVAPEPVENTRTEHERREVFELQKLIDAHEALTEFARGTFNAYFPMEGKNIAGPNYRWRGGVDVRIMNEVSEAGLRLHALEGLVLDDRIRELVRTARASLQLHFEVATVEQAKAAFNYAATALEEAQSALAQRIREIYGRSPTNTRSEAF
;
A
#
# COMPACT_ATOMS: atom_id res chain seq x y z
N MET A 1 43.19 -38.56 -12.16
CA MET A 1 42.41 -37.45 -11.54
C MET A 1 40.94 -37.88 -11.46
N GLY A 2 40.46 -38.32 -10.29
CA GLY A 2 39.08 -38.83 -10.18
C GLY A 2 38.59 -39.26 -8.79
N TRP A 3 39.25 -38.82 -7.71
CA TRP A 3 38.96 -39.29 -6.34
C TRP A 3 38.47 -38.20 -5.37
N LEU A 4 38.18 -36.98 -5.85
CA LEU A 4 37.73 -35.86 -5.00
C LEU A 4 36.21 -35.59 -5.06
N GLY A 5 35.46 -36.28 -5.93
CA GLY A 5 34.02 -36.00 -6.14
C GLY A 5 33.04 -36.77 -5.26
N THR A 6 33.42 -37.95 -4.75
CA THR A 6 32.50 -38.85 -4.03
C THR A 6 32.26 -38.43 -2.58
N HIS A 7 33.30 -37.93 -1.89
CA HIS A 7 33.18 -37.49 -0.49
C HIS A 7 32.29 -36.26 -0.31
N TRP A 8 32.24 -35.37 -1.30
CA TRP A 8 31.41 -34.17 -1.25
C TRP A 8 29.91 -34.50 -1.33
N SER A 9 29.53 -35.45 -2.18
CA SER A 9 28.13 -35.88 -2.33
C SER A 9 27.55 -36.54 -1.06
N ALA A 10 28.38 -37.29 -0.32
CA ALA A 10 27.97 -37.95 0.91
C ALA A 10 27.65 -36.94 2.03
N VAL A 11 28.39 -35.83 2.12
CA VAL A 11 28.14 -34.76 3.10
C VAL A 11 26.79 -34.08 2.84
N TRP A 12 26.44 -33.85 1.57
CA TRP A 12 25.15 -33.25 1.21
C TRP A 12 23.96 -34.16 1.49
N LEU A 13 24.10 -35.47 1.26
CA LEU A 13 23.05 -36.44 1.60
C LEU A 13 22.82 -36.52 3.11
N LEU A 14 23.89 -36.50 3.90
CA LEU A 14 23.80 -36.47 5.36
C LEU A 14 23.13 -35.17 5.86
N ALA A 15 23.52 -34.02 5.29
CA ALA A 15 22.94 -32.72 5.63
C ALA A 15 21.43 -32.65 5.30
N ALA A 16 21.03 -33.14 4.13
CA ALA A 16 19.62 -33.21 3.73
C ALA A 16 18.80 -34.11 4.65
N PHE A 17 19.36 -35.23 5.09
CA PHE A 17 18.70 -36.14 6.03
C PHE A 17 18.48 -35.49 7.41
N VAL A 18 19.50 -34.80 7.95
CA VAL A 18 19.39 -34.09 9.23
C VAL A 18 18.38 -32.95 9.15
N LEU A 19 18.38 -32.19 8.05
CA LEU A 19 17.40 -31.12 7.82
C LEU A 19 15.97 -31.68 7.71
N GLY A 20 15.77 -32.80 7.02
CA GLY A 20 14.47 -33.46 6.92
C GLY A 20 13.96 -33.96 8.28
N ALA A 21 14.83 -34.57 9.09
CA ALA A 21 14.48 -35.02 10.44
C ALA A 21 14.13 -33.85 11.37
N GLY A 22 14.91 -32.77 11.32
CA GLY A 22 14.66 -31.55 12.09
C GLY A 22 13.33 -30.89 11.71
N PHE A 23 12.99 -30.86 10.42
CA PHE A 23 11.72 -30.30 9.94
C PHE A 23 10.51 -31.08 10.46
N ASN A 24 10.55 -32.42 10.45
CA ASN A 24 9.48 -33.24 10.99
C ASN A 24 9.27 -33.02 12.49
N MET A 25 10.36 -32.92 13.26
CA MET A 25 10.29 -32.65 14.70
C MET A 25 9.70 -31.26 15.00
N LEU A 26 10.01 -30.25 14.17
CA LEU A 26 9.42 -28.91 14.27
C LEU A 26 7.92 -28.94 13.94
N CYS A 27 7.51 -29.68 12.90
CA CYS A 27 6.10 -29.85 12.54
C CYS A 27 5.30 -30.54 13.66
N ASP A 28 5.86 -31.58 14.27
CA ASP A 28 5.20 -32.30 15.37
C ASP A 28 5.12 -31.45 16.64
N TRP A 29 6.15 -30.65 16.93
CA TRP A 29 6.10 -29.69 18.02
C TRP A 29 5.01 -28.62 17.81
N LEU A 30 4.87 -28.08 16.58
CA LEU A 30 3.81 -27.12 16.23
C LEU A 30 2.42 -27.75 16.34
N LYS A 31 2.25 -29.01 15.93
CA LYS A 31 0.99 -29.77 16.08
C LYS A 31 0.67 -30.02 17.55
N GLY A 32 1.66 -30.41 18.36
CA GLY A 32 1.50 -30.62 19.80
C GLY A 32 1.11 -29.35 20.55
N ARG A 33 1.65 -28.19 20.16
CA ARG A 33 1.22 -26.89 20.71
C ARG A 33 -0.23 -26.55 20.41
N ARG A 34 -0.73 -26.90 19.21
CA ARG A 34 -2.14 -26.71 18.84
C ARG A 34 -3.06 -27.67 19.56
N ALA A 35 -2.62 -28.91 19.80
CA ALA A 35 -3.38 -29.90 20.57
C ALA A 35 -3.52 -29.50 22.05
N LYS A 36 -2.43 -29.06 22.70
CA LYS A 36 -2.46 -28.58 24.10
C LYS A 36 -3.39 -27.38 24.30
N ARG A 37 -3.48 -26.46 23.33
CA ARG A 37 -4.44 -25.34 23.38
C ARG A 37 -5.91 -25.75 23.25
N ARG A 38 -6.22 -26.99 22.84
CA ARG A 38 -7.59 -27.53 22.78
C ARG A 38 -7.99 -28.30 24.04
N GLU A 39 -7.03 -28.69 24.87
CA GLU A 39 -7.27 -29.45 26.11
C GLU A 39 -7.46 -28.53 27.33
N GLU A 40 -7.00 -27.27 27.26
CA GLU A 40 -7.37 -26.27 28.25
C GLU A 40 -8.87 -25.95 28.09
N PRO A 41 -9.72 -26.21 29.12
CA PRO A 41 -11.11 -25.78 29.08
C PRO A 41 -11.13 -24.27 28.87
N PRO A 42 -11.97 -23.73 27.97
CA PRO A 42 -11.97 -22.31 27.67
C PRO A 42 -12.19 -21.56 28.98
N ALA A 43 -11.16 -20.85 29.44
CA ALA A 43 -11.30 -19.84 30.47
C ALA A 43 -12.48 -18.98 30.05
N VAL A 44 -13.52 -18.93 30.89
CA VAL A 44 -14.83 -18.29 30.68
C VAL A 44 -14.69 -17.18 29.64
N ALA A 45 -15.14 -17.47 28.41
CA ALA A 45 -14.99 -16.54 27.30
C ALA A 45 -15.67 -15.23 27.73
N PRO A 46 -14.97 -14.09 27.72
CA PRO A 46 -15.63 -12.81 27.97
C PRO A 46 -16.80 -12.69 27.00
N GLU A 47 -17.93 -12.18 27.50
CA GLU A 47 -19.21 -12.18 26.79
C GLU A 47 -19.04 -11.73 25.32
N PRO A 48 -19.70 -12.38 24.35
CA PRO A 48 -19.54 -12.11 22.92
C PRO A 48 -19.85 -10.65 22.52
N VAL A 49 -20.53 -9.90 23.38
CA VAL A 49 -20.92 -8.50 23.15
C VAL A 49 -19.75 -7.53 23.38
N GLU A 50 -18.85 -7.80 24.34
CA GLU A 50 -17.69 -6.94 24.60
C GLU A 50 -16.58 -7.15 23.56
N ASN A 51 -16.39 -8.41 23.11
CA ASN A 51 -15.41 -8.73 22.07
C ASN A 51 -15.78 -8.10 20.71
N THR A 52 -17.07 -8.09 20.34
CA THR A 52 -17.50 -7.52 19.06
C THR A 52 -17.38 -5.99 19.03
N ARG A 53 -17.61 -5.30 20.15
CA ARG A 53 -17.38 -3.85 20.26
C ARG A 53 -15.89 -3.49 20.12
N THR A 54 -15.03 -4.20 20.86
CA THR A 54 -13.58 -3.95 20.80
C THR A 54 -12.98 -4.29 19.43
N GLU A 55 -13.49 -5.31 18.73
CA GLU A 55 -13.08 -5.62 17.35
C GLU A 55 -13.54 -4.54 16.36
N HIS A 56 -14.77 -4.04 16.50
CA HIS A 56 -15.28 -2.97 15.65
C HIS A 56 -14.46 -1.70 15.80
N GLU A 57 -14.19 -1.27 17.04
CA GLU A 57 -13.37 -0.11 17.34
C GLU A 57 -11.95 -0.24 16.76
N ARG A 58 -11.34 -1.43 16.89
CA ARG A 58 -10.01 -1.70 16.30
C ARG A 58 -10.03 -1.61 14.78
N ARG A 59 -11.10 -2.10 14.14
CA ARG A 59 -11.27 -2.02 12.69
C ARG A 59 -11.42 -0.57 12.23
N GLU A 60 -12.22 0.23 12.91
CA GLU A 60 -12.41 1.65 12.58
C GLU A 60 -11.13 2.45 12.75
N VAL A 61 -10.38 2.23 13.83
CA VAL A 61 -9.08 2.89 14.06
C VAL A 61 -8.08 2.48 12.97
N PHE A 62 -8.04 1.20 12.62
CA PHE A 62 -7.19 0.72 11.53
C PHE A 62 -7.58 1.36 10.19
N GLU A 63 -8.86 1.33 9.83
CA GLU A 63 -9.38 1.90 8.59
C GLU A 63 -9.07 3.40 8.51
N LEU A 64 -9.33 4.15 9.58
CA LEU A 64 -9.04 5.58 9.66
C LEU A 64 -7.56 5.87 9.42
N GLN A 65 -6.66 5.16 10.11
CA GLN A 65 -5.23 5.35 9.92
C GLN A 65 -4.82 5.08 8.47
N LYS A 66 -5.35 4.02 7.85
CA LYS A 66 -5.00 3.67 6.46
C LYS A 66 -5.57 4.63 5.43
N LEU A 67 -6.74 5.22 5.67
CA LEU A 67 -7.27 6.27 4.82
C LEU A 67 -6.43 7.55 4.91
N ILE A 68 -5.97 7.93 6.11
CA ILE A 68 -5.07 9.08 6.30
C ILE A 68 -3.73 8.83 5.61
N ASP A 69 -3.10 7.67 5.88
CA ASP A 69 -1.84 7.27 5.25
C ASP A 69 -1.95 7.32 3.71
N ALA A 70 -3.06 6.80 3.15
CA ALA A 70 -3.31 6.79 1.72
C ALA A 70 -3.52 8.20 1.14
N HIS A 71 -4.24 9.07 1.85
CA HIS A 71 -4.45 10.45 1.45
C HIS A 71 -3.14 11.24 1.42
N GLU A 72 -2.29 11.09 2.43
CA GLU A 72 -0.97 11.71 2.48
C GLU A 72 -0.08 11.22 1.34
N ALA A 73 0.04 9.89 1.16
CA ALA A 73 0.85 9.31 0.10
C ALA A 73 0.36 9.73 -1.30
N LEU A 74 -0.95 9.80 -1.51
CA LEU A 74 -1.53 10.27 -2.78
C LEU A 74 -1.18 11.75 -3.04
N THR A 75 -1.22 12.58 -2.01
CA THR A 75 -0.85 14.00 -2.09
C THR A 75 0.64 14.19 -2.38
N GLU A 76 1.50 13.43 -1.70
CA GLU A 76 2.94 13.41 -1.95
C GLU A 76 3.25 12.98 -3.39
N PHE A 77 2.60 11.91 -3.86
CA PHE A 77 2.77 11.39 -5.22
C PHE A 77 2.31 12.39 -6.29
N ALA A 78 1.15 13.03 -6.08
CA ALA A 78 0.65 14.08 -6.96
C ALA A 78 1.59 15.28 -7.01
N ARG A 79 2.06 15.77 -5.85
CA ARG A 79 3.00 16.88 -5.78
C ARG A 79 4.31 16.57 -6.49
N GLY A 80 4.87 15.39 -6.27
CA GLY A 80 6.09 14.93 -6.95
C GLY A 80 5.89 14.88 -8.47
N THR A 81 4.78 14.29 -8.90
CA THR A 81 4.39 14.18 -10.32
C THR A 81 4.29 15.56 -10.97
N PHE A 82 3.59 16.50 -10.34
CA PHE A 82 3.44 17.85 -10.85
C PHE A 82 4.76 18.63 -10.87
N ASN A 83 5.59 18.46 -9.84
CA ASN A 83 6.93 19.05 -9.80
C ASN A 83 7.87 18.47 -10.88
N ALA A 84 7.67 17.22 -11.30
CA ALA A 84 8.39 16.65 -12.43
C ALA A 84 7.93 17.29 -13.75
N TYR A 85 6.62 17.54 -13.90
CA TYR A 85 6.02 18.05 -15.12
C TYR A 85 6.27 19.55 -15.38
N PHE A 86 6.01 20.44 -14.41
CA PHE A 86 6.01 21.89 -14.63
C PHE A 86 7.33 22.49 -15.15
N PRO A 87 8.52 22.08 -14.65
CA PRO A 87 9.81 22.56 -15.19
C PRO A 87 10.03 22.22 -16.66
N MET A 88 9.31 21.23 -17.20
CA MET A 88 9.38 20.85 -18.60
C MET A 88 8.58 21.79 -19.49
N GLU A 89 7.43 22.30 -19.04
CA GLU A 89 6.59 23.21 -19.82
C GLU A 89 7.34 24.52 -20.12
N GLY A 90 8.05 25.07 -19.14
CA GLY A 90 8.83 26.31 -19.29
C GLY A 90 10.08 26.20 -20.18
N LYS A 91 10.63 24.99 -20.38
CA LYS A 91 11.84 24.77 -21.21
C LYS A 91 11.53 24.36 -22.66
N ASN A 92 10.29 24.01 -22.97
CA ASN A 92 9.88 23.40 -24.25
C ASN A 92 9.15 24.35 -25.23
N ILE A 93 9.12 25.67 -24.97
CA ILE A 93 8.39 26.64 -25.81
C ILE A 93 9.09 26.94 -27.16
N ALA A 94 10.31 26.44 -27.41
CA ALA A 94 11.15 26.90 -28.51
C ALA A 94 11.23 25.96 -29.75
N GLY A 95 10.14 25.41 -30.28
CA GLY A 95 10.09 25.05 -31.72
C GLY A 95 9.50 23.69 -32.13
N PRO A 96 9.22 23.51 -33.45
CA PRO A 96 8.38 22.42 -33.99
C PRO A 96 9.00 21.00 -33.96
N ASN A 97 10.28 20.87 -33.62
CA ASN A 97 11.02 19.60 -33.60
C ASN A 97 11.52 19.18 -32.21
N TYR A 98 11.02 19.80 -31.14
CA TYR A 98 11.45 19.47 -29.79
C TYR A 98 10.85 18.12 -29.35
N ARG A 99 11.67 17.08 -29.43
CA ARG A 99 11.45 15.87 -28.63
C ARG A 99 11.65 16.24 -27.16
N TRP A 100 10.74 15.81 -26.32
CA TRP A 100 10.80 15.87 -24.85
C TRP A 100 12.19 15.35 -24.38
N ARG A 101 13.11 16.26 -24.07
CA ARG A 101 14.54 15.93 -23.79
C ARG A 101 15.13 16.74 -22.64
N GLY A 102 14.29 17.39 -21.84
CA GLY A 102 14.69 17.91 -20.54
C GLY A 102 14.67 16.75 -19.56
N GLY A 103 15.84 16.26 -19.14
CA GLY A 103 15.91 15.26 -18.08
C GLY A 103 15.26 15.81 -16.82
N VAL A 104 14.32 15.06 -16.25
CA VAL A 104 13.82 15.34 -14.89
C VAL A 104 14.99 15.18 -13.94
N ASP A 105 15.07 16.04 -12.92
CA ASP A 105 15.98 15.84 -11.82
C ASP A 105 15.77 14.43 -11.23
N VAL A 106 16.84 13.63 -11.21
CA VAL A 106 16.82 12.25 -10.71
C VAL A 106 16.28 12.20 -9.28
N ARG A 107 16.53 13.24 -8.47
CA ARG A 107 15.98 13.34 -7.12
C ARG A 107 14.45 13.40 -7.13
N ILE A 108 13.86 14.21 -8.01
CA ILE A 108 12.40 14.33 -8.13
C ILE A 108 11.81 12.99 -8.60
N MET A 109 12.44 12.32 -9.57
CA MET A 109 11.97 11.00 -10.04
C MET A 109 12.04 9.94 -8.95
N ASN A 110 13.06 9.97 -8.09
CA ASN A 110 13.16 9.07 -6.95
C ASN A 110 12.06 9.35 -5.93
N GLU A 111 11.81 10.61 -5.59
CA GLU A 111 10.71 11.01 -4.69
C GLU A 111 9.34 10.57 -5.23
N VAL A 112 9.08 10.76 -6.53
CA VAL A 112 7.86 10.30 -7.19
C VAL A 112 7.74 8.78 -7.12
N SER A 113 8.83 8.05 -7.40
CA SER A 113 8.84 6.59 -7.39
C SER A 113 8.59 6.03 -6.00
N GLU A 114 9.22 6.61 -4.97
CA GLU A 114 9.04 6.22 -3.58
C GLU A 114 7.60 6.47 -3.11
N ALA A 115 7.06 7.65 -3.38
CA ALA A 115 5.66 7.98 -3.07
C ALA A 115 4.68 7.05 -3.81
N GLY A 116 4.96 6.72 -5.08
CA GLY A 116 4.15 5.80 -5.88
C GLY A 116 4.15 4.37 -5.33
N LEU A 117 5.31 3.87 -4.87
CA LEU A 117 5.43 2.56 -4.22
C LEU A 117 4.69 2.52 -2.88
N ARG A 118 4.84 3.57 -2.06
CA ARG A 118 4.12 3.71 -0.79
C ARG A 118 2.61 3.72 -1.02
N LEU A 119 2.13 4.50 -1.98
CA LEU A 119 0.71 4.55 -2.35
C LEU A 119 0.20 3.20 -2.84
N HIS A 120 0.97 2.48 -3.67
CA HIS A 120 0.59 1.14 -4.15
C HIS A 120 0.43 0.14 -3.01
N ALA A 121 1.33 0.16 -2.01
CA ALA A 121 1.21 -0.69 -0.84
C ALA A 121 -0.03 -0.36 0.01
N LEU A 122 -0.38 0.92 0.14
CA LEU A 122 -1.54 1.40 0.91
C LEU A 122 -2.87 1.15 0.20
N GLU A 123 -2.90 1.16 -1.14
CA GLU A 123 -4.08 0.87 -1.96
C GLU A 123 -4.76 -0.44 -1.53
N GLY A 124 -3.97 -1.50 -1.30
CA GLY A 124 -4.46 -2.81 -0.87
C GLY A 124 -5.04 -2.85 0.55
N LEU A 125 -4.80 -1.81 1.36
CA LEU A 125 -5.27 -1.71 2.75
C LEU A 125 -6.55 -0.87 2.88
N VAL A 126 -6.96 -0.16 1.82
CA VAL A 126 -8.24 0.54 1.77
C VAL A 126 -9.37 -0.49 1.73
N LEU A 127 -10.24 -0.50 2.74
CA LEU A 127 -11.29 -1.50 2.88
C LEU A 127 -12.48 -1.27 1.93
N ASP A 128 -12.76 -0.02 1.57
CA ASP A 128 -13.82 0.33 0.64
C ASP A 128 -13.36 0.14 -0.82
N ASP A 129 -14.01 -0.76 -1.55
CA ASP A 129 -13.62 -1.10 -2.93
C ASP A 129 -13.78 0.06 -3.91
N ARG A 130 -14.76 0.95 -3.71
CA ARG A 130 -14.94 2.12 -4.57
C ARG A 130 -13.81 3.12 -4.35
N ILE A 131 -13.47 3.41 -3.09
CA ILE A 131 -12.35 4.31 -2.77
C ILE A 131 -11.04 3.71 -3.29
N ARG A 132 -10.85 2.39 -3.13
CA ARG A 132 -9.68 1.69 -3.65
C ARG A 132 -9.53 1.88 -5.17
N GLU A 133 -10.61 1.72 -5.93
CA GLU A 133 -10.58 1.90 -7.39
C GLU A 133 -10.32 3.36 -7.80
N LEU A 134 -10.87 4.34 -7.06
CA LEU A 134 -10.57 5.75 -7.28
C LEU A 134 -9.07 6.06 -7.05
N VAL A 135 -8.50 5.56 -5.94
CA VAL A 135 -7.07 5.71 -5.63
C VAL A 135 -6.20 5.06 -6.70
N ARG A 136 -6.57 3.86 -7.16
CA ARG A 136 -5.90 3.16 -8.26
C ARG A 136 -5.94 3.96 -9.55
N THR A 137 -7.11 4.48 -9.91
CA THR A 137 -7.32 5.29 -11.12
C THR A 137 -6.50 6.57 -11.06
N ALA A 138 -6.53 7.29 -9.94
CA ALA A 138 -5.72 8.48 -9.72
C ALA A 138 -4.21 8.15 -9.87
N ARG A 139 -3.73 7.09 -9.22
CA ARG A 139 -2.33 6.66 -9.35
C ARG A 139 -1.94 6.35 -10.80
N ALA A 140 -2.77 5.57 -11.52
CA ALA A 140 -2.51 5.22 -12.91
C ALA A 140 -2.51 6.45 -13.83
N SER A 141 -3.45 7.37 -13.65
CA SER A 141 -3.51 8.62 -14.42
C SER A 141 -2.30 9.52 -14.19
N LEU A 142 -1.81 9.59 -12.95
CA LEU A 142 -0.59 10.30 -12.59
C LEU A 142 0.66 9.63 -13.16
N GLN A 143 0.63 8.36 -13.58
CA GLN A 143 1.76 7.73 -14.27
C GLN A 143 1.73 7.96 -15.79
N LEU A 144 0.53 8.08 -16.37
CA LEU A 144 0.32 8.15 -17.83
C LEU A 144 1.05 9.32 -18.50
N HIS A 145 1.21 10.45 -17.81
CA HIS A 145 1.88 11.63 -18.38
C HIS A 145 3.38 11.42 -18.68
N PHE A 146 4.02 10.36 -18.14
CA PHE A 146 5.39 9.99 -18.49
C PHE A 146 5.49 9.22 -19.82
N GLU A 147 4.38 8.73 -20.37
CA GLU A 147 4.35 7.84 -21.54
C GLU A 147 3.92 8.56 -22.84
N VAL A 148 3.48 9.82 -22.74
CA VAL A 148 2.93 10.59 -23.87
C VAL A 148 4.01 11.18 -24.77
N ALA A 149 3.75 11.20 -26.07
CA ALA A 149 4.72 11.63 -27.09
C ALA A 149 4.65 13.14 -27.40
N THR A 150 3.53 13.80 -27.08
CA THR A 150 3.26 15.19 -27.46
C THR A 150 2.79 16.03 -26.28
N VAL A 151 3.01 17.36 -26.36
CA VAL A 151 2.58 18.31 -25.32
C VAL A 151 1.07 18.30 -25.14
N GLU A 152 0.28 18.23 -26.21
CA GLU A 152 -1.18 18.23 -26.09
C GLU A 152 -1.72 16.94 -25.47
N GLN A 153 -1.11 15.79 -25.76
CA GLN A 153 -1.42 14.54 -25.04
C GLN A 153 -1.03 14.64 -23.57
N ALA A 154 0.08 15.29 -23.24
CA ALA A 154 0.51 15.49 -21.87
C ALA A 154 -0.45 16.38 -21.08
N LYS A 155 -0.91 17.49 -21.68
CA LYS A 155 -1.93 18.36 -21.07
C LYS A 155 -3.25 17.60 -20.85
N ALA A 156 -3.69 16.82 -21.83
CA ALA A 156 -4.91 16.01 -21.70
C ALA A 156 -4.76 14.97 -20.58
N ALA A 157 -3.63 14.26 -20.53
CA ALA A 157 -3.31 13.30 -19.47
C ALA A 157 -3.27 13.97 -18.09
N PHE A 158 -2.69 15.17 -18.01
CA PHE A 158 -2.61 15.95 -16.78
C PHE A 158 -3.99 16.38 -16.27
N ASN A 159 -4.85 16.91 -17.15
CA ASN A 159 -6.21 17.31 -16.77
C ASN A 159 -7.03 16.10 -16.29
N TYR A 160 -6.89 14.96 -16.97
CA TYR A 160 -7.50 13.70 -16.54
C TYR A 160 -6.98 13.28 -15.15
N ALA A 161 -5.65 13.35 -14.94
CA ALA A 161 -5.04 13.00 -13.66
C ALA A 161 -5.47 13.93 -12.52
N ALA A 162 -5.60 15.23 -12.77
CA ALA A 162 -6.08 16.20 -11.80
C ALA A 162 -7.52 15.89 -11.36
N THR A 163 -8.40 15.54 -12.30
CA THR A 163 -9.79 15.17 -12.01
C THR A 163 -9.85 13.87 -11.19
N ALA A 164 -9.12 12.83 -11.60
CA ALA A 164 -9.09 11.56 -10.88
C ALA A 164 -8.52 11.71 -9.46
N LEU A 165 -7.50 12.56 -9.29
CA LEU A 165 -6.92 12.90 -8.00
C LEU A 165 -7.94 13.58 -7.08
N GLU A 166 -8.65 14.58 -7.58
CA GLU A 166 -9.68 15.31 -6.82
C GLU A 166 -10.81 14.37 -6.36
N GLU A 167 -11.28 13.50 -7.24
CA GLU A 167 -12.30 12.50 -6.92
C GLU A 167 -11.83 11.53 -5.82
N ALA A 168 -10.60 11.01 -5.93
CA ALA A 168 -10.03 10.10 -4.96
C ALA A 168 -9.80 10.78 -3.60
N GLN A 169 -9.23 11.99 -3.58
CA GLN A 169 -9.00 12.76 -2.35
C GLN A 169 -10.32 13.13 -1.67
N SER A 170 -11.33 13.55 -2.45
CA SER A 170 -12.66 13.86 -1.93
C SER A 170 -13.34 12.65 -1.30
N ALA A 171 -13.25 11.48 -1.95
CA ALA A 171 -13.80 10.23 -1.43
C ALA A 171 -13.09 9.77 -0.14
N LEU A 172 -11.75 9.83 -0.10
CA LEU A 172 -10.96 9.55 1.10
C LEU A 172 -11.36 10.49 2.25
N ALA A 173 -11.39 11.81 1.99
CA ALA A 173 -11.75 12.81 2.99
C ALA A 173 -13.20 12.68 3.47
N GLN A 174 -14.13 12.29 2.60
CA GLN A 174 -15.51 12.00 3.00
C GLN A 174 -15.55 10.79 3.93
N ARG A 175 -14.86 9.69 3.59
CA ARG A 175 -14.85 8.48 4.41
C ARG A 175 -14.21 8.71 5.78
N ILE A 176 -13.13 9.47 5.84
CA ILE A 176 -12.49 9.90 7.09
C ILE A 176 -13.50 10.66 7.96
N ARG A 177 -14.24 11.62 7.39
CA ARG A 177 -15.29 12.38 8.10
C ARG A 177 -16.42 11.48 8.61
N GLU A 178 -16.84 10.48 7.83
CA GLU A 178 -17.87 9.52 8.24
C GLU A 178 -17.43 8.69 9.45
N ILE A 179 -16.17 8.23 9.49
CA ILE A 179 -15.63 7.47 10.63
C ILE A 179 -15.54 8.37 11.87
N TYR A 180 -15.03 9.60 11.73
CA TYR A 180 -14.99 10.56 12.85
C TYR A 180 -16.39 10.92 13.36
N GLY A 181 -17.36 11.13 12.46
CA GLY A 181 -18.73 11.49 12.82
C GLY A 181 -19.50 10.40 13.57
N ARG A 182 -19.10 9.12 13.40
CA ARG A 182 -19.66 7.97 14.12
C ARG A 182 -19.00 7.73 15.48
N SER A 183 -17.87 8.39 15.75
CA SER A 183 -17.09 8.11 16.96
C SER A 183 -17.88 8.52 18.22
N PRO A 184 -18.03 7.63 19.22
CA PRO A 184 -18.93 7.80 20.37
C PRO A 184 -18.55 8.95 21.31
N THR A 185 -17.41 9.60 21.08
CA THR A 185 -17.00 10.80 21.81
C THR A 185 -17.94 11.99 21.57
N ASN A 186 -18.68 12.01 20.45
CA ASN A 186 -19.56 13.13 20.11
C ASN A 186 -20.94 13.08 20.81
N THR A 187 -21.38 11.92 21.29
CA THR A 187 -22.69 11.75 21.96
C THR A 187 -22.73 12.23 23.40
N ARG A 188 -21.60 12.64 24.01
CA ARG A 188 -21.58 13.22 25.37
C ARG A 188 -21.78 14.75 25.41
N SER A 189 -21.80 15.44 24.27
CA SER A 189 -21.94 16.90 24.22
C SER A 189 -23.40 17.39 24.19
N GLU A 190 -24.39 16.53 23.98
CA GLU A 190 -25.81 16.92 23.91
C GLU A 190 -26.59 16.72 25.23
N ALA A 191 -25.89 16.36 26.31
CA ALA A 191 -26.51 16.11 27.62
C ALA A 191 -26.35 17.27 28.63
N PHE A 192 -25.94 18.47 28.18
CA PHE A 192 -25.81 19.67 29.02
C PHE A 192 -26.52 20.87 28.41
#